data_AF-A0A970YEH3-F1
#
_entry.id   AF-A0A970YEH3-F1
#
_cell.length_a   1.000
_cell.length_b   1.000
_cell.length_c   1.000
_cell.angle_alpha   90.00
_cell.angle_beta   90.00
_cell.angle_gamma   90.00
#
_symmetry.space_group_name_H-M   'P 1'
#
loop_
_entity.id
_entity.type
_entity.pdbx_description
1 polymer ?
#
loop_
_entity_poly.entity_id
_entity_poly.type
_entity_poly.pdbx_seq_one_letter_code
_entity_poly.pdbx_strand_id
1 'polypeptide(L)'
;MARIAGVDLPRDKRVEIGLTYIFGVGRTTSKRVLSQAGVDPNTRVRELTETEANRLRELVERNIRVEGDLRRQLAMDIQRLVEIGSYRGLRHRRGLPVRGQRTRTNARTRRGRPKTVAGRRRATGKK
;
A
#
# COMPACT_ATOMS: atom_id res chain seq x y z
N MET A 1 7.41 -2.98 23.05
CA MET A 1 6.58 -3.01 21.83
C MET A 1 7.13 -1.94 20.92
N ALA A 2 7.69 -2.29 19.76
CA ALA A 2 8.29 -1.28 18.89
C ALA A 2 7.18 -0.63 18.04
N ARG A 3 6.75 0.58 18.45
CA ARG A 3 5.86 1.42 17.66
C ARG A 3 6.69 2.39 16.82
N ILE A 4 6.55 2.33 15.51
CA ILE A 4 7.31 3.13 14.55
C ILE A 4 6.33 3.77 13.56
N ALA A 5 6.42 5.09 13.38
CA ALA A 5 5.54 5.87 12.49
C ALA A 5 4.03 5.64 12.74
N GLY A 6 3.63 5.49 14.01
CA GLY A 6 2.24 5.29 14.39
C GLY A 6 1.72 3.86 14.26
N VAL A 7 2.50 2.93 13.68
CA VAL A 7 2.14 1.52 13.49
C VAL A 7 2.90 0.63 14.48
N ASP A 8 2.19 -0.34 15.07
CA ASP A 8 2.79 -1.35 15.93
C ASP A 8 3.37 -2.50 15.11
N LEU A 9 4.67 -2.74 15.27
CA LEU A 9 5.35 -3.80 14.53
C LEU A 9 5.09 -5.19 15.14
N PRO A 10 4.91 -6.23 14.31
CA PRO A 10 4.72 -7.59 14.78
C PRO A 10 5.96 -8.11 15.51
N ARG A 11 5.81 -8.43 16.80
CA ARG A 11 6.92 -8.73 17.73
C ARG A 11 7.76 -9.96 17.33
N ASP A 12 7.13 -11.00 16.80
CA ASP A 12 7.79 -12.27 16.51
C ASP A 12 8.40 -12.37 15.11
N LYS A 13 8.30 -11.30 14.30
CA LYS A 13 8.89 -11.25 12.97
C LYS A 13 10.29 -10.65 13.01
N ARG A 14 11.08 -10.99 11.99
CA ARG A 14 12.34 -10.33 11.69
C ARG A 14 12.10 -8.85 11.42
N VAL A 15 12.99 -7.97 11.86
CA VAL A 15 12.84 -6.51 11.73
C VAL A 15 12.69 -6.10 10.25
N GLU A 16 13.42 -6.75 9.34
CA GLU A 16 13.31 -6.51 7.89
C GLU A 16 11.86 -6.62 7.39
N ILE A 17 11.16 -7.67 7.80
CA ILE A 17 9.78 -7.93 7.41
C ILE A 17 8.82 -7.11 8.27
N GLY A 18 9.13 -6.91 9.55
CA GLY A 18 8.36 -6.06 10.46
C GLY A 18 8.16 -4.68 9.86
N LEU A 19 9.23 -4.02 9.42
CA LEU A 19 9.17 -2.68 8.84
C LEU A 19 8.27 -2.58 7.60
N THR A 20 8.10 -3.66 6.83
CA THR A 20 7.22 -3.66 5.63
C THR A 20 5.74 -3.56 5.95
N TYR A 21 5.35 -3.67 7.22
CA TYR A 21 3.98 -3.41 7.65
C TYR A 21 3.62 -1.92 7.63
N ILE A 22 4.62 -1.04 7.63
CA ILE A 22 4.43 0.40 7.50
C ILE A 22 4.18 0.72 6.03
N PHE A 23 3.04 1.35 5.73
CA PHE A 23 2.70 1.80 4.39
C PHE A 23 3.72 2.81 3.87
N GLY A 24 4.32 2.50 2.73
CA GLY A 24 5.42 3.27 2.14
C GLY A 24 6.79 2.62 2.33
N VAL A 25 6.91 1.61 3.20
CA VAL A 25 8.15 0.84 3.40
C VAL A 25 8.02 -0.52 2.72
N GLY A 26 8.78 -0.71 1.64
CA GLY A 26 8.99 -2.00 1.00
C GLY A 26 10.24 -2.73 1.50
N ARG A 27 10.55 -3.89 0.91
CA ARG A 27 11.75 -4.68 1.26
C ARG A 27 13.06 -3.94 1.01
N THR A 28 13.16 -3.23 -0.11
CA THR A 28 14.36 -2.47 -0.49
C THR A 28 14.62 -1.30 0.45
N THR A 29 13.58 -0.53 0.77
CA THR A 29 13.66 0.58 1.72
C THR A 29 13.93 0.10 3.13
N SER A 30 13.32 -1.02 3.55
CA SER A 30 13.57 -1.65 4.85
C SER A 30 15.05 -2.01 5.02
N LYS A 31 15.65 -2.72 4.06
CA LYS A 31 17.08 -3.05 4.08
C LYS A 31 17.97 -1.81 4.13
N ARG A 32 17.62 -0.76 3.38
CA ARG A 32 18.38 0.50 3.38
C ARG A 32 18.31 1.19 4.74
N VAL A 33 17.14 1.27 5.36
CA VAL A 33 16.95 1.87 6.69
C VAL A 33 17.71 1.07 7.75
N LEU A 34 17.66 -0.26 7.70
CA LEU A 34 18.40 -1.12 8.63
C LEU A 34 19.92 -0.97 8.50
N SER A 35 20.41 -0.91 7.26
CA SER A 35 21.83 -0.64 6.98
C SER A 35 22.28 0.72 7.50
N GLN A 36 21.44 1.75 7.40
CA GLN A 36 21.73 3.09 7.93
C GLN A 36 21.67 3.14 9.46
N ALA A 37 20.75 2.37 10.07
CA ALA A 37 20.61 2.28 11.51
C ALA A 37 21.69 1.42 12.18
N GLY A 38 22.42 0.61 11.40
CA GLY A 38 23.40 -0.35 11.89
C GLY A 38 22.76 -1.54 12.61
N VAL A 39 21.51 -1.89 12.27
CA VAL A 39 20.75 -2.97 12.92
C VAL A 39 20.77 -4.21 12.02
N ASP A 40 21.06 -5.38 12.59
CA ASP A 40 21.05 -6.64 11.83
C ASP A 40 19.62 -7.00 11.36
N PRO A 41 19.39 -7.25 10.06
CA PRO A 41 18.09 -7.62 9.52
C PRO A 41 17.51 -8.95 10.01
N ASN A 42 18.32 -9.83 10.64
CA ASN A 42 17.86 -11.12 11.13
C ASN A 42 17.30 -11.07 12.56
N THR A 43 17.62 -10.02 13.31
CA THR A 43 17.03 -9.76 14.63
C THR A 43 15.52 -9.76 14.57
N ARG A 44 14.88 -10.18 15.68
CA ARG A 44 13.43 -10.07 15.83
C ARG A 44 13.05 -8.72 16.40
N VAL A 45 11.84 -8.25 16.09
CA VAL A 45 11.32 -6.95 16.58
C VAL A 45 11.27 -6.87 18.10
N ARG A 46 11.02 -7.99 18.79
CA ARG A 46 11.03 -8.05 20.26
C ARG A 46 12.42 -7.92 20.90
N GLU A 47 13.47 -8.25 20.14
CA GLU A 47 14.87 -8.24 20.58
C GLU A 47 15.55 -6.89 20.29
N LEU A 48 14.85 -5.95 19.65
CA LEU A 48 15.34 -4.60 19.43
C LEU A 48 15.55 -3.88 20.77
N THR A 49 16.73 -3.29 20.92
CA THR A 49 17.00 -2.36 22.01
C THR A 49 16.24 -1.05 21.81
N GLU A 50 16.00 -0.32 22.89
CA GLU A 50 15.27 0.94 22.83
C GLU A 50 16.03 2.00 22.01
N THR A 51 17.37 1.98 22.06
CA THR A 51 18.23 2.87 21.27
C THR A 51 18.14 2.57 19.78
N GLU A 52 18.17 1.30 19.38
CA GLU A 52 17.97 0.88 17.98
C GLU A 52 16.57 1.24 17.49
N ALA A 53 15.55 1.01 18.32
CA ALA A 53 14.17 1.36 17.98
C ALA A 53 13.99 2.87 17.77
N ASN A 54 14.65 3.71 18.59
CA ASN A 54 14.61 5.16 18.44
C ASN A 54 15.35 5.62 17.17
N ARG A 55 16.54 5.06 16.87
CA ARG A 55 17.26 5.33 15.61
C ARG A 55 16.43 4.99 14.39
N LEU A 56 15.77 3.82 14.40
CA LEU A 56 14.88 3.40 13.32
C LEU A 56 13.70 4.36 13.17
N ARG A 57 13.11 4.84 14.28
CA ARG A 57 12.02 5.82 14.25
C ARG A 57 12.47 7.12 13.59
N GLU A 58 13.59 7.69 14.04
CA GLU A 58 14.10 8.95 13.49
C GLU A 58 14.45 8.85 12.01
N LEU A 59 15.09 7.76 11.59
CA LEU A 59 15.44 7.54 10.18
C LEU A 59 14.20 7.39 9.30
N VAL A 60 13.17 6.69 9.78
CA VAL A 60 11.92 6.52 9.03
C VAL A 60 11.17 7.85 8.90
N GLU A 61 11.03 8.60 9.99
CA GLU A 61 10.30 9.88 10.00
C GLU A 61 11.00 10.97 9.17
N ARG A 62 12.33 11.04 9.21
CA ARG A 62 13.09 12.07 8.46
C ARG A 62 13.23 11.77 6.98
N ASN A 63 13.51 10.52 6.62
CA ASN A 63 13.94 10.19 5.26
C ASN A 63 12.78 9.71 4.35
N ILE A 64 11.64 9.32 4.91
CA ILE A 64 10.59 8.65 4.15
C ILE A 64 9.21 9.19 4.53
N ARG A 65 8.43 9.60 3.53
CA ARG A 65 7.00 9.86 3.71
C ARG A 65 6.27 8.53 3.87
N VAL A 66 5.66 8.31 5.03
CA VAL A 66 4.99 7.06 5.39
C VAL A 66 3.53 7.30 5.76
N GLU A 67 2.74 6.21 5.71
CA GLU A 67 1.34 6.17 6.13
C GLU A 67 0.47 7.34 5.63
N GLY A 68 0.04 8.22 6.54
CA GLY A 68 -0.90 9.30 6.27
C GLY A 68 -0.38 10.26 5.22
N ASP A 69 0.89 10.63 5.27
CA ASP A 69 1.48 11.60 4.35
C ASP A 69 1.54 11.05 2.93
N LEU A 70 1.99 9.80 2.79
CA LEU A 70 2.05 9.14 1.49
C LEU A 70 0.65 8.92 0.91
N ARG A 71 -0.34 8.53 1.74
CA ARG A 71 -1.73 8.36 1.32
C ARG A 71 -2.36 9.68 0.88
N ARG A 72 -2.13 10.77 1.62
CA ARG A 72 -2.60 12.12 1.28
C ARG A 72 -2.01 12.59 -0.04
N GLN A 73 -0.71 12.44 -0.22
CA GLN A 73 -0.04 12.78 -1.47
C GLN A 73 -0.61 12.02 -2.66
N LEU A 74 -0.78 10.69 -2.55
CA LEU A 74 -1.37 9.87 -3.61
C LEU A 74 -2.82 10.28 -3.93
N ALA A 75 -3.61 10.63 -2.92
CA ALA A 75 -4.96 11.12 -3.12
C ALA A 75 -4.97 12.46 -3.86
N MET A 76 -4.11 13.40 -3.46
CA MET A 76 -3.94 14.69 -4.14
C MET A 76 -3.46 14.53 -5.60
N ASP A 77 -2.53 13.60 -5.85
CA ASP A 77 -2.07 13.30 -7.21
C ASP A 77 -3.20 12.78 -8.11
N ILE A 78 -4.05 11.88 -7.58
CA ILE A 78 -5.22 11.38 -8.30
C ILE A 78 -6.24 12.50 -8.52
N GLN A 79 -6.49 13.30 -7.49
CA GLN A 79 -7.45 14.41 -7.54
C GLN A 79 -7.03 15.43 -8.61
N ARG A 80 -5.75 15.81 -8.65
CA ARG A 80 -5.18 16.66 -9.70
C ARG A 80 -5.43 16.11 -11.10
N LEU A 81 -5.21 14.81 -11.32
CA LEU A 81 -5.48 14.19 -12.63
C LEU A 81 -6.96 14.25 -13.04
N VAL A 82 -7.86 14.16 -12.05
CA VAL A 82 -9.32 14.23 -12.22
C VAL A 82 -9.77 15.66 -12.51
N GLU A 83 -9.20 16.65 -11.85
CA GLU A 83 -9.50 18.08 -12.04
C GLU A 83 -9.02 18.58 -13.41
N ILE A 84 -7.80 18.18 -13.83
CA ILE A 84 -7.27 18.49 -15.17
C ILE A 84 -8.14 17.88 -16.30
N GLY A 85 -8.93 16.83 -16.01
CA GLY A 85 -9.75 16.17 -17.02
C GLY A 85 -8.98 15.23 -17.95
N SER A 86 -7.74 14.86 -17.60
CA SER A 86 -6.92 13.91 -18.36
C SER A 86 -7.63 12.56 -18.55
N TYR A 87 -7.28 11.79 -19.59
CA TYR A 87 -7.82 10.43 -19.80
C TYR A 87 -7.65 9.55 -18.55
N ARG A 88 -6.47 9.61 -17.91
CA ARG A 88 -6.21 8.89 -16.65
C ARG A 88 -7.17 9.33 -15.55
N GLY A 89 -7.40 10.63 -15.38
CA GLY A 89 -8.37 11.19 -14.43
C GLY A 89 -9.80 10.69 -14.68
N LEU A 90 -10.27 10.73 -15.93
CA LEU A 90 -11.59 10.21 -16.31
C LEU A 90 -11.74 8.71 -15.98
N ARG A 91 -10.68 7.92 -16.18
CA ARG A 91 -10.67 6.48 -15.82
C ARG A 91 -10.66 6.27 -14.31
N HIS A 92 -9.92 7.09 -13.55
CA HIS A 92 -9.96 7.09 -12.09
C HIS A 92 -11.38 7.40 -11.57
N ARG A 93 -12.01 8.46 -12.08
CA ARG A 93 -13.39 8.88 -11.75
C ARG A 93 -14.43 7.80 -12.06
N ARG A 94 -14.29 7.11 -13.20
CA ARG A 94 -15.19 6.01 -13.63
C ARG A 94 -14.91 4.66 -12.95
N GLY A 95 -13.91 4.56 -12.07
CA GLY A 95 -13.55 3.29 -11.45
C GLY A 95 -13.06 2.24 -12.46
N LEU A 96 -12.33 2.66 -13.51
CA LEU A 96 -11.79 1.78 -14.54
C LEU A 96 -10.26 1.68 -14.46
N PRO A 97 -9.67 0.58 -14.96
CA PRO A 97 -8.22 0.45 -15.10
C PRO A 97 -7.62 1.58 -15.95
N VAL A 98 -6.44 2.06 -15.54
CA VAL A 98 -5.80 3.27 -16.09
C VAL A 98 -4.58 3.00 -16.97
N ARG A 99 -4.06 1.75 -16.99
CA ARG A 99 -2.83 1.38 -17.73
C ARG A 99 -3.15 0.60 -19.02
N GLY A 100 -4.23 0.96 -19.71
CA GLY A 100 -4.62 0.34 -20.98
C GLY A 100 -5.19 -1.08 -20.89
N GLN A 101 -5.51 -1.59 -19.70
CA GLN A 101 -6.06 -2.94 -19.58
C GLN A 101 -7.45 -3.06 -20.23
N ARG A 102 -7.72 -4.20 -20.87
CA ARG A 102 -9.02 -4.53 -21.50
C ARG A 102 -10.13 -4.56 -20.44
N THR A 103 -11.19 -3.78 -20.66
CA THR A 103 -12.31 -3.66 -19.70
C THR A 103 -13.58 -4.44 -20.07
N ARG A 104 -13.58 -5.18 -21.19
CA ARG A 104 -14.73 -5.98 -21.62
C ARG A 104 -14.97 -7.18 -20.69
N THR A 105 -13.91 -7.83 -20.22
CA THR A 105 -13.96 -9.05 -19.40
C THR A 105 -13.39 -8.80 -18.00
N ASN A 106 -12.06 -8.78 -17.88
CA ASN A 106 -11.34 -8.86 -16.62
C ASN A 106 -10.92 -7.48 -16.11
N ALA A 107 -11.80 -6.83 -15.35
CA ALA A 107 -11.52 -5.56 -14.69
C ALA A 107 -12.02 -5.50 -13.23
N ARG A 108 -12.17 -6.67 -12.58
CA ARG A 108 -12.84 -6.79 -11.27
C ARG A 108 -12.09 -6.13 -10.12
N THR A 109 -10.77 -6.18 -10.10
CA THR A 109 -9.97 -5.49 -9.06
C THR A 109 -10.25 -3.99 -9.00
N ARG A 110 -10.57 -3.36 -10.13
CA ARG A 110 -10.86 -1.92 -10.19
C ARG A 110 -12.36 -1.59 -10.21
N ARG A 111 -13.19 -2.42 -10.87
CA ARG A 111 -14.66 -2.24 -10.93
C ARG A 111 -15.42 -2.73 -9.69
N GLY A 112 -14.77 -3.54 -8.85
CA GLY A 112 -15.41 -4.22 -7.73
C GLY A 112 -16.17 -5.48 -8.14
N ARG A 113 -16.92 -6.02 -7.17
CA ARG A 113 -17.76 -7.23 -7.33
C ARG A 113 -18.75 -7.07 -8.50
N PRO A 114 -19.10 -8.15 -9.22
CA PRO A 114 -20.09 -8.09 -10.28
C PRO A 114 -21.41 -7.54 -9.75
N LYS A 115 -21.86 -6.41 -10.31
CA LYS A 115 -23.24 -5.94 -10.14
C LYS A 115 -24.11 -6.72 -11.12
N THR A 116 -24.78 -7.75 -10.62
CA THR A 116 -25.76 -8.51 -11.39
C THR A 116 -27.03 -7.66 -11.50
N VAL A 117 -27.54 -7.47 -12.72
CA VAL A 117 -28.87 -6.88 -12.89
C VAL A 117 -29.88 -7.99 -12.57
N ALA A 118 -30.69 -7.80 -11.53
CA ALA A 118 -31.80 -8.71 -11.25
C ALA A 118 -32.72 -8.78 -12.48
N GLY A 119 -33.03 -9.98 -12.97
CA GLY A 119 -33.97 -10.17 -14.08
C GLY A 119 -33.42 -10.81 -15.37
N ARG A 120 -32.10 -10.94 -15.55
CA ARG A 120 -31.55 -11.78 -16.65
C ARG A 120 -31.28 -13.21 -16.21
N ARG A 121 -32.34 -13.95 -15.87
CA ARG A 121 -32.29 -15.41 -16.04
C ARG A 121 -32.21 -15.64 -17.55
N ARG A 122 -31.04 -16.09 -18.06
CA ARG A 122 -31.02 -16.75 -19.36
C ARG A 122 -31.90 -17.98 -19.18
N ALA A 123 -33.04 -18.01 -19.87
CA ALA A 123 -33.85 -19.22 -19.94
C ALA A 123 -32.92 -20.34 -20.41
N THR A 124 -32.66 -21.30 -19.53
CA THR A 124 -32.02 -22.55 -19.93
C THR A 124 -33.00 -23.20 -20.89
N GLY A 125 -32.69 -23.14 -22.19
CA GLY A 125 -33.49 -23.81 -23.21
C GLY A 125 -33.62 -25.28 -22.81
N LYS A 126 -34.84 -25.72 -22.55
CA LYS A 126 -35.14 -27.14 -22.38
C LYS A 126 -34.86 -27.81 -23.74
N LYS A 127 -33.99 -28.81 -23.74
CA LYS A 127 -34.01 -29.86 -24.76
C LYS A 127 -35.14 -30.82 -24.42
#